data_AF-A0A6N7XYA0-F1
#
_entry.id   AF-A0A6N7XYA0-F1
#
_cell.length_a   1.000
_cell.length_b   1.000
_cell.length_c   1.000
_cell.angle_alpha   90.00
_cell.angle_beta   90.00
_cell.angle_gamma   90.00
#
_symmetry.space_group_name_H-M   'P 1'
#
loop_
_entity.id
_entity.type
_entity.pdbx_description
1 polymer ?
#
loop_
_entity_poly.entity_id
_entity_poly.type
_entity_poly.pdbx_seq_one_letter_code
_entity_poly.pdbx_strand_id
1 'polypeptide(L)'
;MNNSRILIDTVGLFLETAITYYYMRALLKDCKVNKEIELLSYFIMMSLTIITTIYYKNTIVFPIIYFILLMFISMLYKGKLLLKIILNLILIIFLVSAEVIVIAILVALTGENPQFILNNIIYYLQGLLVSKLLVLIIVKIYEYRRNNNYSLIYLDRLY
;
A
#
# COMPACT_ATOMS: atom_id res chain seq x y z
N MET A 1 -11.07 19.45 -9.95
CA MET A 1 -9.72 18.93 -9.60
C MET A 1 -8.79 19.21 -10.77
N ASN A 2 -7.56 19.67 -10.51
CA ASN A 2 -6.61 19.94 -11.60
C ASN A 2 -6.19 18.60 -12.24
N ASN A 3 -6.29 18.46 -13.57
CA ASN A 3 -6.07 17.18 -14.27
C ASN A 3 -4.73 16.52 -13.91
N SER A 4 -3.71 17.34 -13.69
CA SER A 4 -2.37 16.90 -13.29
C SER A 4 -2.35 16.21 -11.93
N ARG A 5 -3.20 16.60 -10.96
CA ARG A 5 -3.27 15.90 -9.67
C ARG A 5 -3.94 14.53 -9.78
N ILE A 6 -4.95 14.39 -10.65
CA ILE A 6 -5.63 13.10 -10.89
C ILE A 6 -4.62 12.09 -11.43
N LEU A 7 -3.79 12.50 -12.38
CA LEU A 7 -2.72 11.68 -12.93
C LEU A 7 -1.73 11.22 -11.84
N ILE A 8 -1.31 12.13 -10.97
CA ILE A 8 -0.38 11.80 -9.86
C ILE A 8 -1.01 10.83 -8.87
N ASP A 9 -2.26 11.07 -8.46
CA ASP A 9 -3.02 10.17 -7.58
C ASP A 9 -3.13 8.77 -8.20
N THR A 10 -3.35 8.70 -9.52
CA THR A 10 -3.48 7.43 -10.26
C THR A 10 -2.17 6.66 -10.30
N VAL A 11 -1.05 7.34 -10.51
CA VAL A 11 0.30 6.76 -10.43
C VAL A 11 0.58 6.25 -9.01
N GLY A 12 0.17 7.00 -7.99
CA GLY A 12 0.26 6.57 -6.59
C GLY A 12 -0.50 5.27 -6.31
N LEU A 13 -1.74 5.18 -6.78
CA LEU A 13 -2.57 3.98 -6.63
C LEU A 13 -2.00 2.76 -7.38
N PHE A 14 -1.36 2.98 -8.55
CA PHE A 14 -0.65 1.91 -9.25
C PHE A 14 0.50 1.37 -8.40
N LEU A 15 1.30 2.25 -7.80
CA LEU A 15 2.40 1.86 -6.91
C LEU A 15 1.89 1.16 -5.64
N GLU A 16 0.80 1.64 -5.03
CA GLU A 16 0.17 0.96 -3.89
C GLU A 16 -0.33 -0.44 -4.23
N THR A 17 -0.91 -0.61 -5.41
CA THR A 17 -1.36 -1.92 -5.89
C THR A 17 -0.16 -2.86 -6.07
N ALA A 18 0.93 -2.37 -6.66
CA ALA A 18 2.17 -3.14 -6.80
C ALA A 18 2.78 -3.51 -5.43
N ILE A 19 2.83 -2.56 -4.48
CA ILE A 19 3.28 -2.81 -3.11
C ILE A 19 2.40 -3.86 -2.45
N THR A 20 1.08 -3.78 -2.59
CA THR A 20 0.13 -4.75 -2.03
C THR A 20 0.37 -6.15 -2.60
N TYR A 21 0.61 -6.24 -3.91
CA TYR A 21 0.95 -7.51 -4.56
C TYR A 21 2.20 -8.14 -3.95
N TYR A 22 3.31 -7.39 -3.87
CA TYR A 22 4.54 -7.89 -3.27
C TYR A 22 4.39 -8.18 -1.78
N TYR A 23 3.67 -7.35 -1.04
CA TYR A 23 3.42 -7.52 0.39
C TYR A 23 2.68 -8.83 0.67
N MET A 24 1.58 -9.08 -0.04
CA MET A 24 0.80 -10.29 0.13
C MET A 24 1.62 -11.53 -0.21
N ARG A 25 2.35 -11.55 -1.33
CA ARG A 25 3.21 -12.68 -1.67
C ARG A 25 4.36 -12.89 -0.68
N ALA A 26 4.95 -11.81 -0.19
CA ALA A 26 6.04 -11.87 0.77
C ALA A 26 5.61 -12.43 2.14
N LEU A 27 4.34 -12.25 2.53
CA LEU A 27 3.83 -12.64 3.85
C LEU A 27 2.89 -13.86 3.82
N LEU A 28 2.05 -13.96 2.79
CA LEU A 28 1.10 -15.04 2.53
C LEU A 28 1.55 -15.80 1.27
N LYS A 29 2.31 -16.87 1.47
CA LYS A 29 3.06 -17.54 0.40
C LYS A 29 2.15 -18.30 -0.60
N ASP A 30 1.09 -18.90 -0.08
CA ASP A 30 0.27 -19.85 -0.84
C ASP A 30 -1.01 -19.19 -1.33
N CYS A 31 -0.99 -18.69 -2.57
CA CYS A 31 -2.22 -18.29 -3.25
C CYS A 31 -3.04 -19.55 -3.61
N LYS A 32 -4.35 -19.51 -3.34
CA LYS A 32 -5.28 -20.62 -3.61
C LYS A 32 -5.74 -20.66 -5.06
N VAL A 33 -5.57 -19.55 -5.78
CA VAL A 33 -6.00 -19.37 -7.18
C VAL A 33 -4.80 -19.38 -8.11
N ASN A 34 -5.04 -19.55 -9.41
CA ASN A 34 -3.99 -19.44 -10.42
C ASN A 34 -3.49 -17.98 -10.53
N LYS A 35 -2.33 -17.82 -11.16
CA LYS A 35 -1.67 -16.51 -11.31
C LYS A 35 -2.50 -15.50 -12.11
N GLU A 36 -3.30 -15.97 -13.08
CA GLU A 36 -4.15 -15.11 -13.91
C GLU A 36 -5.29 -14.48 -13.10
N ILE A 37 -6.01 -15.28 -12.31
CA ILE A 37 -7.09 -14.79 -11.42
C ILE A 37 -6.50 -13.91 -10.32
N GLU A 38 -5.34 -14.28 -9.78
CA GLU A 38 -4.60 -13.44 -8.83
C GLU A 38 -4.34 -12.05 -9.43
N LEU A 39 -3.69 -11.95 -10.58
CA LEU A 39 -3.39 -10.66 -11.23
C LEU A 39 -4.66 -9.89 -11.58
N LEU A 40 -5.70 -10.55 -12.11
CA LEU A 40 -6.98 -9.93 -12.40
C LEU A 40 -7.60 -9.30 -11.15
N SER A 41 -7.50 -9.95 -10.00
CA SER A 41 -8.02 -9.40 -8.74
C SER A 41 -7.33 -8.09 -8.33
N TYR A 42 -6.02 -7.97 -8.55
CA TYR A 42 -5.28 -6.72 -8.31
C TYR A 42 -5.66 -5.62 -9.30
N PHE A 43 -5.92 -5.97 -10.56
CA PHE A 43 -6.46 -5.00 -11.54
C PHE A 43 -7.85 -4.50 -11.14
N ILE A 44 -8.72 -5.39 -10.64
CA ILE A 44 -10.04 -5.02 -10.13
C ILE A 44 -9.90 -4.11 -8.90
N MET A 45 -9.02 -4.45 -7.95
CA MET A 45 -8.73 -3.61 -6.78
C MET A 45 -8.25 -2.22 -7.20
N MET A 46 -7.31 -2.13 -8.14
CA MET A 46 -6.81 -0.85 -8.66
C MET A 46 -7.94 -0.02 -9.31
N SER A 47 -8.77 -0.66 -10.13
CA SER A 47 -9.89 0.03 -10.79
C SER A 47 -10.91 0.56 -9.79
N LEU A 48 -11.29 -0.25 -8.80
CA LEU A 48 -12.22 0.15 -7.75
C LEU A 48 -11.65 1.26 -6.86
N THR A 49 -10.36 1.20 -6.52
CA THR A 49 -9.71 2.25 -5.74
C THR A 49 -9.61 3.57 -6.49
N ILE A 50 -9.35 3.57 -7.79
CA ILE A 50 -9.39 4.79 -8.62
C ILE A 50 -10.78 5.41 -8.59
N ILE A 51 -11.83 4.60 -8.82
CA ILE A 51 -13.22 5.06 -8.78
C ILE A 51 -13.54 5.65 -7.41
N THR A 52 -13.22 4.94 -6.32
CA THR A 52 -13.53 5.42 -4.97
C THR A 52 -12.77 6.69 -4.61
N THR A 53 -11.54 6.85 -5.10
CA THR A 53 -10.74 8.08 -4.92
C THR A 53 -11.37 9.27 -5.64
N ILE A 54 -12.01 9.06 -6.80
CA ILE A 54 -12.71 10.13 -7.54
C ILE A 54 -13.98 10.57 -6.80
N TYR A 55 -14.79 9.62 -6.31
CA TYR A 55 -16.10 9.93 -5.72
C TYR A 55 -16.07 10.29 -4.23
N TYR A 56 -15.16 9.69 -3.45
CA TYR A 56 -15.15 9.77 -1.99
C TYR A 56 -13.88 10.43 -1.45
N LYS A 57 -13.20 11.25 -2.27
CA LYS A 57 -11.97 11.94 -1.90
C LYS A 57 -12.14 12.69 -0.57
N ASN A 58 -11.21 12.48 0.36
CA ASN A 58 -11.14 13.13 1.69
C ASN A 58 -12.24 12.73 2.69
N THR A 59 -12.91 11.60 2.51
CA THR A 59 -13.83 11.06 3.51
C THR A 59 -13.23 9.86 4.24
N ILE A 60 -13.68 9.62 5.47
CA ILE A 60 -13.36 8.39 6.25
C ILE A 60 -13.80 7.12 5.50
N VAL A 61 -14.69 7.26 4.51
CA VAL A 61 -15.18 6.14 3.70
C VAL A 61 -14.06 5.52 2.84
N PHE A 62 -13.13 6.32 2.31
CA PHE A 62 -12.04 5.82 1.46
C PHE A 62 -11.16 4.75 2.16
N PRO A 63 -10.56 5.00 3.34
CA PRO A 63 -9.75 3.99 4.01
C PRO A 63 -10.54 2.74 4.41
N ILE A 64 -11.84 2.87 4.71
CA ILE A 64 -12.71 1.72 4.99
C ILE A 64 -12.86 0.84 3.74
N ILE A 65 -13.19 1.45 2.59
CA ILE A 65 -13.33 0.72 1.32
C ILE A 65 -11.99 0.08 0.94
N TYR A 66 -10.89 0.81 1.09
CA TYR A 66 -9.56 0.28 0.81
C TYR A 66 -9.24 -0.96 1.69
N PHE A 67 -9.54 -0.90 2.99
CA PHE A 67 -9.38 -2.04 3.88
C PHE A 67 -10.25 -3.24 3.47
N ILE A 68 -11.50 -3.01 3.07
CA ILE A 68 -12.39 -4.07 2.58
C ILE A 68 -11.80 -4.73 1.32
N LEU A 69 -11.27 -3.94 0.38
CA LEU A 69 -10.62 -4.47 -0.82
C LEU A 69 -9.38 -5.30 -0.47
N LEU A 70 -8.54 -4.83 0.47
CA LEU A 70 -7.40 -5.61 0.97
C LEU A 70 -7.85 -6.93 1.60
N MET A 71 -8.96 -6.93 2.33
CA MET A 71 -9.54 -8.15 2.89
C MET A 71 -9.92 -9.13 1.78
N PHE A 72 -10.61 -8.70 0.72
CA PHE A 72 -10.93 -9.55 -0.43
C PHE A 72 -9.68 -10.15 -1.09
N ILE A 73 -8.65 -9.34 -1.34
CA ILE A 73 -7.37 -9.82 -1.89
C ILE A 73 -6.72 -10.85 -0.96
N SER A 74 -6.67 -10.58 0.35
CA SER A 74 -6.07 -11.50 1.32
C SER A 74 -6.79 -12.85 1.40
N MET A 75 -8.09 -12.93 1.03
CA MET A 75 -8.84 -14.19 1.01
C MET A 75 -8.37 -15.18 -0.05
N LEU A 76 -7.76 -14.68 -1.12
CA LEU A 76 -7.15 -15.49 -2.18
C LEU A 76 -5.99 -16.33 -1.66
N TYR A 77 -5.35 -15.92 -0.55
CA TYR A 77 -4.22 -16.62 0.03
C TYR A 77 -4.64 -17.58 1.16
N LYS A 78 -3.82 -18.59 1.46
CA LYS A 78 -3.97 -19.42 2.67
C LYS A 78 -3.51 -18.67 3.92
N GLY A 79 -3.95 -19.13 5.09
CA GLY A 79 -3.61 -18.54 6.38
C GLY A 79 -4.84 -18.22 7.23
N LYS A 80 -4.61 -18.04 8.54
CA LYS A 80 -5.66 -17.73 9.53
C LYS A 80 -6.26 -16.34 9.27
N LEU A 81 -7.58 -16.22 9.42
CA LEU A 81 -8.31 -14.96 9.19
C LEU A 81 -7.77 -13.81 10.05
N LEU A 82 -7.49 -14.08 11.33
CA LEU A 82 -6.92 -13.10 12.26
C LEU A 82 -5.56 -12.58 11.80
N LEU A 83 -4.70 -13.47 11.28
CA LEU A 83 -3.40 -13.08 10.72
C LEU A 83 -3.59 -12.14 9.52
N LYS A 84 -4.51 -12.46 8.60
CA LYS A 84 -4.79 -11.63 7.42
C LYS A 84 -5.27 -10.23 7.81
N ILE A 85 -6.16 -10.13 8.79
CA ILE A 85 -6.64 -8.85 9.32
C ILE A 85 -5.46 -8.01 9.84
N ILE A 86 -4.62 -8.62 10.69
CA ILE A 86 -3.44 -7.93 11.25
C ILE A 86 -2.50 -7.48 10.14
N LEU A 87 -2.21 -8.34 9.17
CA LEU A 87 -1.32 -8.01 8.06
C LEU A 87 -1.89 -6.87 7.20
N ASN A 88 -3.19 -6.85 6.94
CA ASN A 88 -3.83 -5.76 6.20
C ASN A 88 -3.75 -4.44 6.96
N LEU A 89 -3.96 -4.46 8.29
CA LEU A 89 -3.80 -3.27 9.13
C LEU A 89 -2.35 -2.77 9.13
N ILE A 90 -1.37 -3.66 9.24
CA ILE A 90 0.06 -3.31 9.18
C ILE A 90 0.40 -2.63 7.84
N LEU A 91 -0.13 -3.15 6.73
CA LEU A 91 0.09 -2.54 5.41
C LEU A 91 -0.45 -1.11 5.35
N ILE A 92 -1.68 -0.88 5.84
CA ILE A 92 -2.26 0.47 5.89
C ILE A 92 -1.41 1.38 6.77
N ILE A 93 -0.99 0.91 7.93
CA ILE A 93 -0.14 1.68 8.85
C ILE A 93 1.17 2.06 8.15
N PHE A 94 1.83 1.15 7.42
CA PHE A 94 3.04 1.46 6.67
C PHE A 94 2.81 2.48 5.57
N LEU A 95 1.74 2.36 4.78
CA LEU A 95 1.43 3.32 3.72
C LEU A 95 1.19 4.72 4.28
N VAL A 96 0.36 4.85 5.33
CA VAL A 96 0.04 6.13 5.95
C VAL A 96 1.24 6.72 6.68
N SER A 97 1.95 5.93 7.47
CA SER A 97 3.13 6.43 8.22
C SER A 97 4.25 6.86 7.28
N ALA A 98 4.50 6.14 6.18
CA ALA A 98 5.50 6.55 5.20
C ALA A 98 5.16 7.90 4.55
N GLU A 99 3.90 8.15 4.21
CA GLU A 99 3.47 9.46 3.69
C GLU A 99 3.68 10.57 4.73
N VAL A 100 3.23 10.36 5.96
CA VAL A 100 3.37 11.35 7.04
C VAL A 100 4.85 11.64 7.31
N ILE A 101 5.71 10.63 7.38
CA ILE A 101 7.15 10.78 7.60
C ILE A 101 7.79 11.56 6.45
N VAL A 102 7.48 11.21 5.20
CA VAL A 102 8.07 11.90 4.03
C VAL A 102 7.60 13.35 3.96
N ILE A 103 6.32 13.64 4.23
CA ILE A 103 5.82 15.01 4.32
C ILE A 103 6.56 15.77 5.42
N ALA A 104 6.73 15.18 6.62
CA ALA A 104 7.46 15.81 7.72
C ALA A 104 8.92 16.10 7.36
N ILE A 105 9.60 15.20 6.64
CA ILE A 105 10.96 15.42 6.13
C ILE A 105 10.97 16.57 5.13
N LEU A 106 10.04 16.61 4.18
CA LEU A 106 9.96 17.72 3.21
C LEU A 106 9.69 19.07 3.89
N VAL A 107 8.84 19.10 4.92
CA VAL A 107 8.62 20.29 5.77
C VAL A 107 9.93 20.72 6.43
N ALA A 108 10.65 19.78 7.05
CA ALA A 108 11.90 20.08 7.73
C ALA A 108 13.00 20.58 6.79
N LEU A 109 13.06 20.06 5.56
CA LEU A 109 14.07 20.44 4.56
C LEU A 109 13.76 21.78 3.88
N THR A 110 12.49 22.08 3.66
CA THR A 110 12.08 23.29 2.93
C THR A 110 11.77 24.47 3.85
N GLY A 111 11.48 24.21 5.13
CA GLY A 111 10.97 25.22 6.07
C GLY A 111 9.53 25.63 5.80
N GLU A 112 8.87 25.01 4.81
CA GLU A 112 7.52 25.35 4.36
C GLU A 112 6.45 24.62 5.18
N ASN A 113 5.23 25.15 5.17
CA ASN A 113 4.12 24.50 5.85
C ASN A 113 3.64 23.24 5.08
N PRO A 114 3.00 22.26 5.76
CA PRO A 114 2.51 21.04 5.11
C PRO A 114 1.49 21.32 3.99
N GLN A 115 0.69 22.38 4.13
CA GLN A 115 -0.32 22.74 3.13
C GLN A 115 0.31 23.20 1.81
N PHE A 116 1.43 23.92 1.86
CA PHE A 116 2.19 24.36 0.71
C PHE A 116 2.75 23.16 -0.05
N ILE A 117 3.33 22.19 0.67
CA ILE A 117 3.87 20.95 0.10
C ILE A 117 2.77 20.13 -0.58
N LEU A 118 1.62 19.95 0.08
CA LEU A 118 0.47 19.24 -0.49
C LEU A 118 -0.15 20.00 -1.67
N ASN A 119 0.01 21.32 -1.73
CA ASN A 119 -0.54 22.13 -2.80
C ASN A 119 0.36 22.29 -4.01
N ASN A 120 1.67 22.26 -3.80
CA ASN A 120 2.67 22.32 -4.84
C ASN A 120 2.82 20.94 -5.51
N ILE A 121 2.58 20.90 -6.83
CA ILE A 121 2.48 19.65 -7.57
C ILE A 121 3.80 18.86 -7.60
N ILE A 122 4.94 19.56 -7.58
CA ILE A 122 6.27 18.94 -7.64
C ILE A 122 6.56 18.26 -6.31
N TYR A 123 6.39 18.99 -5.20
CA TYR A 123 6.59 18.44 -3.87
C TYR A 123 5.60 17.32 -3.54
N TYR A 124 4.34 17.45 -3.97
CA TYR A 124 3.35 16.40 -3.83
C TYR A 124 3.76 15.12 -4.56
N LEU A 125 4.18 15.22 -5.83
CA LEU A 125 4.66 14.07 -6.60
C LEU A 125 5.91 13.43 -5.97
N GLN A 126 6.88 14.24 -5.56
CA GLN A 126 8.08 13.75 -4.88
C GLN A 126 7.74 13.02 -3.59
N GLY A 127 6.90 13.63 -2.75
CA GLY A 127 6.46 13.04 -1.50
C GLY A 127 5.74 11.71 -1.70
N LEU A 128 4.85 11.64 -2.68
CA LEU A 128 4.14 10.42 -3.06
C LEU A 128 5.11 9.32 -3.55
N LEU A 129 6.02 9.63 -4.46
CA LEU A 129 6.95 8.63 -4.99
C LEU A 129 7.90 8.10 -3.90
N VAL A 130 8.47 9.00 -3.09
CA VAL A 130 9.42 8.63 -2.04
C VAL A 130 8.74 7.78 -0.96
N SER A 131 7.50 8.11 -0.56
CA SER A 131 6.77 7.33 0.44
C SER A 131 6.46 5.91 -0.04
N LYS A 132 6.02 5.74 -1.30
CA LYS A 132 5.75 4.41 -1.87
C LYS A 132 7.04 3.60 -2.04
N LEU A 133 8.14 4.23 -2.49
CA LEU A 133 9.44 3.56 -2.59
C LEU A 133 9.95 3.09 -1.22
N LEU A 134 9.79 3.90 -0.18
CA LEU A 134 10.16 3.55 1.19
C LEU A 134 9.42 2.28 1.64
N VAL A 135 8.09 2.22 1.45
CA VAL A 135 7.31 1.02 1.80
C VAL A 135 7.75 -0.18 0.96
N LEU A 136 7.97 -0.01 -0.34
CA LEU A 136 8.44 -1.09 -1.21
C LEU A 136 9.80 -1.66 -0.76
N ILE A 137 10.73 -0.80 -0.34
CA ILE A 137 12.03 -1.21 0.23
C ILE A 137 11.82 -2.04 1.50
N ILE A 138 10.95 -1.60 2.41
CA ILE A 138 10.64 -2.35 3.65
C ILE A 138 10.09 -3.75 3.31
N VAL A 139 9.14 -3.82 2.36
CA VAL A 139 8.57 -5.10 1.91
C VAL A 139 9.63 -6.01 1.30
N LYS A 140 10.53 -5.46 0.48
CA LYS A 140 11.63 -6.23 -0.13
C LYS A 140 12.67 -6.70 0.88
N ILE A 141 13.01 -5.89 1.88
CA ILE A 141 13.88 -6.31 2.99
C ILE A 141 13.25 -7.47 3.76
N TYR A 142 11.94 -7.40 4.03
CA TYR A 142 11.22 -8.46 4.70
C TYR A 142 11.21 -9.76 3.86
N GLU A 143 10.86 -9.67 2.58
CA GLU A 143 10.89 -10.79 1.63
C GLU A 143 12.27 -11.46 1.59
N TYR A 144 13.34 -10.67 1.47
CA TYR A 144 14.72 -11.16 1.47
C TYR A 144 15.08 -11.88 2.77
N ARG A 145 14.74 -11.30 3.93
CA ARG A 145 15.03 -11.91 5.23
C ARG A 145 14.29 -13.24 5.42
N ARG A 146 13.02 -13.29 5.03
CA ARG A 146 12.20 -14.50 5.08
C ARG A 146 12.79 -15.60 4.20
N ASN A 147 13.16 -15.28 2.96
CA ASN A 147 13.69 -16.26 2.01
C ASN A 147 15.07 -16.81 2.41
N ASN A 148 15.88 -16.02 3.11
CA ASN A 148 17.23 -16.41 3.54
C ASN A 148 17.29 -16.98 4.96
N ASN A 149 16.14 -17.37 5.56
CA ASN A 149 16.06 -18.03 6.86
C ASN A 149 16.80 -17.31 8.01
N TYR A 150 17.00 -15.99 7.93
CA TYR A 150 17.33 -15.22 9.13
C TYR A 150 16.10 -15.33 10.03
N SER A 151 16.26 -15.95 11.19
CA SER A 151 15.26 -16.42 12.16
C SER A 151 14.26 -15.36 12.68
N LEU A 152 13.56 -14.68 11.79
CA LEU A 152 12.52 -13.72 12.10
C LEU A 152 11.17 -14.40 11.91
N ILE A 153 10.76 -14.99 13.03
CA ILE A 153 9.40 -15.43 13.36
C ILE A 153 8.94 -16.59 12.48
N TYR A 154 9.14 -17.81 13.01
CA TYR A 154 8.38 -19.01 12.65
C TYR A 154 6.87 -18.75 12.89
N LEU A 155 6.20 -18.05 11.97
CA LEU A 155 4.75 -18.09 11.82
C LEU A 155 4.28 -19.49 11.40
N ASP A 156 5.22 -20.36 11.00
CA ASP A 156 4.98 -21.77 10.67
C ASP A 156 4.47 -22.62 11.85
N ARG A 157 4.54 -22.13 13.09
CA ARG A 157 3.96 -22.80 14.26
C ARG A 157 2.49 -22.42 14.53
N LEU A 158 1.91 -21.57 13.71
CA LEU A 158 0.48 -21.22 13.76
C LEU A 158 -0.33 -21.89 12.64
N TYR A 159 0.21 -22.89 11.93
CA TYR A 159 -0.60 -23.76 11.07
C TYR A 159 -1.40 -24.75 11.91
#